data_AF-A0A537NST1-F1
#
_entry.id   AF-A0A537NST1-F1
#
_cell.length_a   1.000
_cell.length_b   1.000
_cell.length_c   1.000
_cell.angle_alpha   90.00
_cell.angle_beta   90.00
_cell.angle_gamma   90.00
#
_symmetry.space_group_name_H-M   'P 1'
#
loop_
_entity.id
_entity.type
_entity.pdbx_description
1 polymer ?
#
loop_
_entity_poly.entity_id
_entity_poly.type
_entity_poly.pdbx_seq_one_letter_code
_entity_poly.pdbx_strand_id
1 'polypeptide(L)'
;MSENLPIAIIGAGPIGLAAASHLILRGEPVRVFEAAAQIAPNLRDWGHVRLFSVWEQCVDEAAVRLLKKNGWVSPPANKLPA
;
A
#
# COMPACT_ATOMS: atom_id res chain seq x y z
N MET A 1 5.00 -3.22 33.21
CA MET A 1 5.07 -2.15 32.19
C MET A 1 4.71 -2.79 30.87
N SER A 2 3.62 -2.37 30.24
CA SER A 2 3.31 -2.77 28.88
C SER A 2 4.22 -1.98 27.95
N GLU A 3 5.32 -2.61 27.51
CA GLU A 3 6.13 -2.12 26.40
C GLU A 3 5.19 -1.85 25.22
N ASN A 4 5.11 -0.59 24.78
CA ASN A 4 4.25 -0.21 23.66
C ASN A 4 4.91 -0.65 22.35
N LEU A 5 4.75 -1.93 22.01
CA LEU A 5 5.34 -2.53 20.83
C LEU A 5 4.59 -2.06 19.57
N PRO A 6 5.30 -1.85 18.45
CA PRO A 6 4.66 -1.52 17.18
C PRO A 6 3.83 -2.69 16.66
N ILE A 7 2.77 -2.38 15.92
CA ILE A 7 2.00 -3.36 15.17
C ILE A 7 2.88 -3.91 14.04
N ALA A 8 3.08 -5.23 14.01
CA ALA A 8 3.80 -5.91 12.94
C ALA A 8 2.85 -6.27 11.80
N ILE A 9 3.18 -5.85 10.58
CA ILE A 9 2.50 -6.26 9.36
C ILE A 9 3.45 -7.17 8.58
N ILE A 10 2.99 -8.38 8.26
CA ILE A 10 3.76 -9.35 7.49
C ILE A 10 3.24 -9.34 6.05
N GLY A 11 4.06 -8.84 5.13
CA GLY A 11 3.77 -8.65 3.72
C GLY A 11 3.63 -7.16 3.34
N ALA A 12 4.49 -6.70 2.43
CA ALA A 12 4.41 -5.37 1.81
C ALA A 12 3.74 -5.41 0.43
N GLY A 13 2.70 -6.25 0.29
CA GLY A 13 1.77 -6.19 -0.83
C GLY A 13 0.75 -5.05 -0.68
N PRO A 14 -0.13 -4.83 -1.68
CA PRO A 14 -1.09 -3.74 -1.67
C PRO A 14 -1.94 -3.68 -0.39
N ILE A 15 -2.42 -4.84 0.07
CA ILE A 15 -3.27 -4.94 1.27
C ILE A 15 -2.49 -4.62 2.54
N GLY A 16 -1.26 -5.13 2.67
CA GLY A 16 -0.41 -4.83 3.83
C GLY A 16 -0.02 -3.35 3.90
N LEU A 17 0.24 -2.72 2.76
CA LEU A 17 0.52 -1.29 2.66
C LEU A 17 -0.73 -0.42 2.94
N ALA A 18 -1.91 -0.86 2.51
CA ALA A 18 -3.17 -0.20 2.89
C ALA A 18 -3.38 -0.27 4.41
N ALA A 19 -3.24 -1.45 5.01
CA ALA A 19 -3.32 -1.62 6.46
C ALA A 19 -2.32 -0.72 7.21
N ALA A 20 -1.06 -0.68 6.76
CA ALA A 20 -0.05 0.21 7.32
C ALA A 20 -0.47 1.68 7.23
N SER A 21 -1.05 2.08 6.10
CA SER A 21 -1.50 3.45 5.87
C SER A 21 -2.61 3.87 6.83
N HIS A 22 -3.61 3.01 7.04
CA HIS A 22 -4.69 3.24 8.01
C HIS A 22 -4.15 3.37 9.44
N LEU A 23 -3.21 2.53 9.84
CA LEU A 23 -2.60 2.58 11.18
C LEU A 23 -1.77 3.84 11.39
N ILE A 24 -0.95 4.23 10.40
CA ILE A 24 -0.17 5.46 10.44
C ILE A 24 -1.08 6.68 10.59
N LEU A 25 -2.20 6.73 9.84
CA LEU A 25 -3.15 7.84 9.96
C LEU A 25 -3.88 7.90 11.31
N ARG A 26 -3.94 6.78 12.05
CA ARG A 26 -4.47 6.70 13.42
C ARG A 26 -3.43 7.01 14.50
N GLY A 27 -2.17 7.23 14.11
CA GLY A 27 -1.08 7.49 15.05
C GLY A 27 -0.49 6.23 15.70
N GLU A 28 -0.80 5.06 15.18
CA GLU A 28 -0.27 3.80 15.70
C GLU A 28 1.15 3.54 15.16
N PRO A 29 2.10 3.09 16.00
CA PRO A 29 3.43 2.70 15.55
C PRO A 29 3.36 1.39 14.76
N VAL A 30 3.92 1.37 13.55
CA VAL A 30 3.82 0.23 12.63
C VAL A 30 5.19 -0.21 12.13
N ARG A 31 5.39 -1.52 11.98
CA ARG A 31 6.56 -2.13 11.33
C ARG A 31 6.09 -3.10 10.26
N VAL A 32 6.47 -2.86 9.01
CA VAL A 32 6.16 -3.76 7.88
C VAL A 32 7.38 -4.65 7.60
N PHE A 33 7.14 -5.94 7.45
CA PHE A 33 8.14 -6.94 7.07
C PHE A 33 7.76 -7.54 5.72
N GLU A 34 8.70 -7.60 4.79
CA GLU A 34 8.53 -8.23 3.48
C GLU A 34 9.67 -9.22 3.26
N ALA A 35 9.37 -10.38 2.69
CA ALA A 35 10.37 -11.41 2.41
C ALA A 35 11.22 -11.04 1.20
N ALA A 36 10.64 -10.35 0.21
CA ALA A 36 11.35 -9.87 -0.95
C ALA A 36 12.17 -8.60 -0.69
N ALA A 37 13.18 -8.36 -1.53
CA ALA A 37 14.02 -7.16 -1.48
C ALA A 37 13.27 -5.86 -1.84
N GLN A 38 12.09 -5.96 -2.45
CA GLN A 38 11.29 -4.83 -2.90
C GLN A 38 9.83 -5.03 -2.52
N ILE A 39 9.10 -3.92 -2.35
CA ILE A 39 7.65 -3.96 -2.07
C ILE A 39 6.86 -4.55 -3.24
N ALA A 40 5.70 -5.12 -2.94
CA ALA A 40 4.74 -5.65 -3.91
C ALA A 40 5.40 -6.50 -5.04
N PRO A 41 6.31 -7.45 -4.72
CA PRO A 41 7.08 -8.18 -5.75
C PRO A 41 6.16 -8.95 -6.70
N ASN A 42 5.12 -9.59 -6.17
CA ASN A 42 4.17 -10.41 -6.93
C ASN A 42 3.40 -9.60 -7.99
N LEU A 43 3.20 -8.28 -7.79
CA LEU A 43 2.55 -7.45 -8.81
C LEU A 43 3.38 -7.36 -10.09
N ARG A 44 4.71 -7.47 -9.99
CA ARG A 44 5.59 -7.45 -11.17
C ARG A 44 5.60 -8.79 -11.88
N ASP A 45 5.58 -9.89 -11.13
CA ASP A 45 5.51 -11.24 -11.71
C ASP A 45 4.23 -11.39 -12.57
N TRP A 46 3.14 -10.77 -12.12
CA TRP A 46 1.85 -10.79 -12.81
C TRP A 46 1.59 -9.54 -13.64
N GLY A 47 2.59 -8.69 -13.89
CA GLY A 47 2.41 -7.44 -14.64
C GLY A 47 1.93 -7.64 -16.09
N HIS A 48 2.00 -8.87 -16.61
CA HIS A 48 1.45 -9.24 -17.90
C HIS A 48 -0.08 -9.43 -17.88
N VAL A 49 -0.69 -9.53 -16.69
CA VAL A 49 -2.13 -9.67 -16.50
C VAL A 49 -2.78 -8.29 -16.46
N ARG A 50 -3.69 -8.03 -17.40
CA ARG A 50 -4.44 -6.77 -17.45
C ARG A 50 -5.53 -6.77 -16.40
N LEU A 51 -5.56 -5.72 -15.58
CA LEU A 51 -6.67 -5.45 -14.67
C LEU A 51 -7.89 -4.95 -15.45
N PHE A 52 -9.08 -5.27 -14.93
CA PHE A 52 -10.37 -4.83 -15.48
C PHE A 52 -10.97 -3.64 -14.71
N SER A 53 -10.39 -3.29 -13.56
CA SER A 53 -10.78 -2.15 -12.73
C SER A 53 -9.90 -0.94 -13.03
N VAL A 54 -10.51 0.24 -13.07
CA VAL A 54 -9.79 1.51 -13.29
C VAL A 54 -9.03 1.94 -12.03
N TRP A 55 -8.06 2.84 -12.17
CA TRP A 55 -7.18 3.28 -11.08
C TRP A 55 -7.91 3.71 -9.82
N GLU A 56 -9.02 4.44 -9.92
CA GLU A 56 -9.79 4.89 -8.75
C GLU A 56 -10.38 3.73 -7.92
N GLN A 57 -10.57 2.56 -8.53
CA GLN A 57 -11.07 1.36 -7.87
C GLN A 57 -9.94 0.48 -7.31
N CYS A 58 -8.69 0.77 -7.67
CA CYS A 58 -7.51 -0.03 -7.31
C CYS A 58 -6.65 0.62 -6.21
N VAL A 59 -7.02 1.81 -5.72
CA VAL A 59 -6.24 2.54 -4.71
C VAL A 59 -7.01 2.67 -3.40
N ASP A 60 -6.32 2.46 -2.29
CA ASP A 60 -6.88 2.70 -0.95
C ASP A 60 -6.79 4.20 -0.58
N GLU A 61 -7.84 4.72 0.06
CA GLU A 61 -7.95 6.14 0.40
C GLU A 61 -6.87 6.60 1.39
N ALA A 62 -6.57 5.79 2.42
CA ALA A 62 -5.56 6.13 3.40
C ALA A 62 -4.16 6.15 2.77
N ALA A 63 -3.87 5.17 1.92
CA ALA A 63 -2.64 5.12 1.13
C ALA A 63 -2.51 6.36 0.23
N VAL A 64 -3.58 6.73 -0.52
CA VAL A 64 -3.60 7.94 -1.35
C VAL A 64 -3.30 9.20 -0.54
N ARG A 65 -3.90 9.35 0.64
CA ARG A 65 -3.68 10.51 1.53
C ARG A 65 -2.22 10.62 1.96
N LEU A 66 -1.59 9.51 2.35
CA LEU A 66 -0.18 9.48 2.73
C LEU A 66 0.74 9.72 1.53
N LEU A 67 0.48 9.08 0.41
CA LEU A 67 1.29 9.21 -0.81
C LEU A 67 1.26 10.63 -1.36
N LYS A 68 0.08 11.28 -1.42
CA LYS A 68 -0.05 12.68 -1.84
C LYS A 68 0.77 13.63 -0.96
N LYS A 69 0.81 13.40 0.36
CA LYS A 69 1.66 14.18 1.28
C LYS A 69 3.15 14.06 0.94
N ASN A 70 3.55 12.95 0.32
CA ASN A 70 4.92 12.68 -0.12
C ASN A 70 5.14 12.96 -1.61
N GLY A 71 4.27 13.77 -2.24
CA GLY A 71 4.45 14.22 -3.62
C GLY A 71 4.06 13.20 -4.69
N TRP A 72 3.38 12.11 -4.34
CA TRP A 72 2.86 11.18 -5.33
C TRP A 72 1.74 11.80 -6.16
N VAL A 73 1.85 11.65 -7.49
CA VAL A 73 0.83 12.03 -8.46
C VAL A 73 0.10 10.78 -8.92
N SER A 74 -1.21 10.74 -8.71
CA SER A 74 -2.03 9.62 -9.15
C SER A 74 -2.09 9.54 -10.68
N PRO A 75 -2.04 8.33 -11.25
CA PRO A 75 -2.46 8.10 -12.63
C PRO A 75 -3.92 8.54 -12.85
N PRO A 76 -4.36 8.74 -14.11
CA PRO A 76 -5.73 9.14 -14.41
C PRO A 76 -6.74 8.12 -13.86
N ALA A 77 -7.68 8.61 -13.06
CA ALA A 77 -8.64 7.81 -12.29
C ALA A 77 -9.43 6.81 -13.14
N ASN A 78 -9.86 7.22 -14.34
CA ASN A 78 -10.68 6.45 -15.26
C ASN A 78 -9.89 5.56 -16.24
N LYS A 79 -8.57 5.42 -16.05
CA LYS A 79 -7.73 4.54 -16.86
C LYS A 79 -7.47 3.24 -16.12
N LEU A 80 -7.30 2.16 -16.88
CA LEU A 80 -6.79 0.90 -16.32
C LEU A 80 -5.32 1.09 -15.89
N PRO A 81 -4.87 0.40 -14.82
CA PRO A 81 -3.46 0.21 -14.55
C PRO A 81 -2.73 -0.37 -15.77
N ALA A 82 -1.54 0.16 -16.03
CA ALA A 82 -0.70 -0.21 -17.18
C ALA A 82 0.07 -1.51 -16.90
#